data_AF-A0A7S6MH65-F1
#
_entry.id   AF-A0A7S6MH65-F1
#
_cell.length_a   1.000
_cell.length_b   1.000
_cell.length_c   1.000
_cell.angle_alpha   90.00
_cell.angle_beta   90.00
_cell.angle_gamma   90.00
#
_symmetry.space_group_name_H-M   'P 1'
#
loop_
_entity.id
_entity.type
_entity.pdbx_description
1 polymer ?
#
loop_
_entity_poly.entity_id
_entity_poly.type
_entity_poly.pdbx_seq_one_letter_code
_entity_poly.pdbx_strand_id
1 'polypeptide(L)'
;MSIQQVSDAVFIVRCYENGQNYPDPHYVAMTIVIDSDSYFVFAYLCRNGLSPSLKHNKQIHAFFKKMGLKPAYVRGKHIHVMDK
;
A
#
# COMPACT_ATOMS: atom_id res chain seq x y z
N MET A 1 11.09 -2.20 0.35
CA MET A 1 9.65 -2.23 0.71
C MET A 1 9.51 -3.03 1.99
N SER A 2 8.64 -2.61 2.92
CA SER A 2 8.26 -3.37 4.10
C SER A 2 6.73 -3.51 4.19
N ILE A 3 6.27 -4.61 4.77
CA ILE A 3 4.84 -4.87 5.03
C ILE A 3 4.73 -5.23 6.51
N GLN A 4 3.89 -4.52 7.24
CA GLN A 4 3.67 -4.70 8.67
C GLN A 4 2.20 -4.97 8.92
N GLN A 5 1.88 -6.08 9.60
CA GLN A 5 0.54 -6.32 10.12
C GLN A 5 0.33 -5.47 11.37
N VAL A 6 -0.79 -4.74 11.44
CA VAL A 6 -1.16 -3.91 12.60
C VAL A 6 -2.42 -4.39 13.30
N SER A 7 -3.22 -5.23 12.64
CA SER A 7 -4.30 -6.03 13.26
C SER A 7 -4.56 -7.28 12.41
N ASP A 8 -5.47 -8.14 12.83
CA ASP A 8 -5.83 -9.38 12.13
C ASP A 8 -6.16 -9.15 10.64
N ALA A 9 -6.82 -8.03 10.33
CA ALA A 9 -7.24 -7.69 8.98
C ALA A 9 -6.49 -6.50 8.36
N VAL A 10 -5.62 -5.79 9.09
CA VAL A 10 -5.03 -4.53 8.61
C VAL A 10 -3.51 -4.62 8.49
N PHE A 11 -2.99 -4.21 7.32
CA PHE A 11 -1.54 -4.12 7.04
C PHE A 11 -1.16 -2.71 6.60
N ILE A 12 0.03 -2.29 7.00
CA ILE A 12 0.69 -1.09 6.51
C ILE A 12 1.83 -1.51 5.58
N VAL A 13 1.78 -1.07 4.33
CA VAL A 13 2.88 -1.24 3.37
C VAL A 13 3.67 0.05 3.29
N ARG A 14 5.00 -0.04 3.39
CA ARG A 14 5.93 1.08 3.15
C ARG A 14 6.77 0.81 1.92
N CYS A 15 6.59 1.59 0.87
CA CYS A 15 7.44 1.56 -0.32
C CYS A 15 8.58 2.57 -0.14
N TYR A 16 9.79 2.25 -0.61
CA TYR A 16 10.94 3.14 -0.55
C TYR A 16 11.51 3.27 -1.97
N GLU A 17 11.95 4.45 -2.36
CA GLU A 17 12.66 4.62 -3.63
C GLU A 17 14.09 4.10 -3.46
N ASN A 18 14.47 3.07 -4.22
CA ASN A 18 15.83 2.53 -4.14
C ASN A 18 16.82 3.54 -4.75
N GLY A 19 17.85 3.92 -3.99
CA GLY A 19 19.03 4.62 -4.52
C GLY A 19 18.95 6.14 -4.59
N GLN A 20 17.89 6.77 -4.07
CA GLN A 20 17.85 8.22 -3.92
C GLN A 20 18.16 8.61 -2.47
N ASN A 21 19.27 9.31 -2.27
CA ASN A 21 19.60 9.97 -1.01
C ASN A 21 18.69 11.19 -0.83
N TYR A 22 17.48 10.97 -0.36
CA TYR A 22 16.63 12.07 0.08
C TYR A 22 16.93 12.39 1.55
N PRO A 23 16.86 13.68 1.93
CA PRO A 23 17.06 14.10 3.33
C PRO A 23 16.01 13.50 4.28
N ASP A 24 14.82 13.19 3.76
CA ASP A 24 13.76 12.50 4.48
C ASP A 24 13.37 11.20 3.76
N PRO A 25 13.04 10.11 4.46
CA PRO A 25 12.60 8.88 3.82
C PRO A 25 11.29 9.12 3.07
N HIS A 26 11.35 9.13 1.74
CA HIS A 26 10.16 9.06 0.90
C HIS A 26 9.56 7.68 1.08
N TYR A 27 8.39 7.60 1.72
CA TYR A 27 7.63 6.37 1.79
C TYR A 27 6.18 6.58 1.41
N VAL A 28 5.65 5.59 0.67
CA VAL A 28 4.20 5.46 0.49
C VAL A 28 3.69 4.56 1.59
N ALA A 29 2.76 5.05 2.41
CA ALA A 29 1.98 4.22 3.31
C ALA A 29 0.70 3.79 2.61
N MET A 30 0.46 2.48 2.53
CA MET A 30 -0.80 1.89 2.07
C MET A 30 -1.43 1.11 3.19
N THR A 31 -2.74 1.26 3.36
CA THR A 31 -3.51 0.43 4.28
C THR A 31 -4.16 -0.70 3.50
N ILE A 32 -3.88 -1.93 3.87
CA ILE A 32 -4.52 -3.11 3.28
C ILE A 32 -5.51 -3.66 4.27
N VAL A 33 -6.75 -3.90 3.84
CA VAL A 33 -7.78 -4.55 4.64
C VAL A 33 -8.07 -5.92 4.04
N ILE A 34 -8.05 -6.96 4.86
CA ILE A 34 -8.46 -8.32 4.49
C ILE A 34 -9.93 -8.51 4.84
N ASP A 35 -10.69 -9.09 3.91
CA ASP A 35 -12.03 -9.62 4.14
C ASP A 35 -12.12 -11.00 3.52
N SER A 36 -12.36 -12.02 4.35
CA SER A 36 -12.58 -13.39 3.90
C SER A 36 -11.42 -13.91 3.03
N ASP A 37 -11.62 -14.11 1.72
CA ASP A 37 -10.60 -14.58 0.77
C ASP A 37 -9.94 -13.45 -0.05
N SER A 38 -10.23 -12.21 0.31
CA SER A 38 -9.92 -11.03 -0.48
C SER A 38 -9.17 -9.97 0.32
N TYR A 39 -8.44 -9.11 -0.38
CA TYR A 39 -7.83 -7.93 0.22
C TYR A 39 -8.08 -6.67 -0.61
N PHE A 40 -8.18 -5.55 0.09
CA PHE A 40 -8.48 -4.24 -0.46
C PHE A 40 -7.33 -3.26 -0.17
N VAL A 41 -6.96 -2.47 -1.16
CA VAL A 41 -5.94 -1.42 -1.01
C VAL A 41 -6.63 -0.09 -0.75
N PHE A 42 -6.45 0.46 0.46
CA PHE A 42 -7.00 1.74 0.88
C PHE A 42 -5.89 2.76 1.16
N ALA A 43 -6.13 4.00 0.73
CA ALA A 43 -5.34 5.22 0.93
C ALA A 43 -3.83 5.11 0.61
N TYR A 44 -3.39 5.94 -0.35
CA TYR A 44 -1.97 6.22 -0.57
C TYR A 44 -1.64 7.49 0.19
N LEU A 45 -0.97 7.38 1.35
CA LEU A 45 -0.34 8.56 1.93
C LEU A 45 1.02 8.71 1.24
N CYS A 46 0.98 9.37 0.09
CA CYS A 46 2.16 9.74 -0.68
C CYS A 46 2.78 10.99 -0.02
N ARG A 47 3.66 10.81 0.96
CA ARG A 47 4.45 11.95 1.42
C ARG A 47 5.42 12.35 0.31
N ASN A 48 5.51 13.66 0.06
CA ASN A 48 6.42 14.26 -0.93
C ASN A 48 6.17 13.80 -2.39
N GLY A 49 4.92 13.47 -2.75
CA GLY A 49 4.54 13.15 -4.13
C GLY A 49 4.95 11.76 -4.65
N LEU A 50 5.58 10.93 -3.81
CA LEU A 50 5.99 9.58 -4.21
C LEU A 50 4.75 8.70 -4.41
N SER A 51 4.55 8.18 -5.63
CA SER A 51 3.52 7.18 -5.92
C SER A 51 4.14 5.79 -6.08
N PRO A 52 3.46 4.71 -5.67
CA PRO A 52 4.00 3.37 -5.86
C PRO A 52 4.13 3.04 -7.34
N SER A 53 5.35 2.71 -7.77
CA SER A 53 5.59 2.16 -9.09
C SER A 53 4.96 0.78 -9.30
N LEU A 54 4.87 0.36 -10.56
CA LEU A 54 4.41 -0.97 -10.96
C LEU A 54 5.16 -2.11 -10.23
N LYS A 55 6.45 -1.93 -9.93
CA LYS A 55 7.26 -2.91 -9.19
C LYS A 55 6.73 -3.12 -7.79
N HIS A 56 6.37 -2.05 -7.08
CA HIS A 56 5.81 -2.13 -5.73
C HIS A 56 4.47 -2.87 -5.73
N ASN A 57 3.58 -2.54 -6.67
CA ASN A 57 2.29 -3.23 -6.81
C ASN A 57 2.48 -4.74 -7.04
N LYS A 58 3.41 -5.14 -7.92
CA LYS A 58 3.74 -6.56 -8.13
C LYS A 58 4.21 -7.26 -6.86
N GLN A 59 5.03 -6.60 -6.04
CA GLN A 59 5.52 -7.18 -4.78
C GLN A 59 4.39 -7.32 -3.74
N ILE A 60 3.49 -6.34 -3.66
CA ILE A 60 2.30 -6.38 -2.80
C ILE A 60 1.39 -7.53 -3.21
N HIS A 61 1.04 -7.64 -4.50
CA HIS A 61 0.24 -8.74 -5.02
C HIS A 61 0.90 -10.11 -4.74
N ALA A 62 2.21 -10.23 -4.94
CA ALA A 62 2.94 -11.47 -4.66
C ALA A 62 2.92 -11.86 -3.18
N PHE A 63 2.95 -10.90 -2.27
CA PHE A 63 2.83 -11.14 -0.83
C PHE A 63 1.45 -11.69 -0.46
N PHE A 64 0.37 -10.99 -0.82
CA PHE A 64 -0.99 -11.41 -0.46
C PHE A 64 -1.43 -12.69 -1.19
N LYS A 65 -0.94 -12.92 -2.42
CA LYS A 65 -1.15 -14.20 -3.12
C LYS A 65 -0.59 -15.39 -2.36
N LYS A 66 0.56 -15.26 -1.67
CA LYS A 66 1.12 -16.33 -0.83
C LYS A 66 0.26 -16.63 0.40
N MET A 67 -0.54 -15.67 0.84
CA MET A 67 -1.53 -15.85 1.91
C MET A 67 -2.85 -16.44 1.42
N GLY A 68 -2.96 -16.79 0.13
CA GLY A 68 -4.20 -17.30 -0.47
C GLY A 68 -5.23 -16.22 -0.79
N LEU A 69 -4.86 -14.94 -0.70
CA LEU A 69 -5.78 -13.82 -0.85
C LEU A 69 -5.82 -13.30 -2.29
N LYS A 70 -7.00 -12.88 -2.73
CA LYS A 70 -7.24 -12.29 -4.04
C LYS A 70 -7.36 -10.77 -3.93
N PRO A 71 -6.83 -9.99 -4.89
CA PRO A 71 -7.07 -8.56 -4.92
C PRO A 71 -8.54 -8.29 -5.23
N ALA A 72 -9.22 -7.59 -4.32
CA ALA A 72 -10.52 -7.02 -4.59
C ALA A 72 -10.34 -5.56 -5.01
N TYR A 73 -10.52 -5.31 -6.31
CA TYR A 73 -10.46 -3.96 -6.85
C TYR A 73 -11.74 -3.22 -6.46
N VAL A 74 -11.69 -2.42 -5.39
CA VAL A 74 -12.74 -1.42 -5.17
C VAL A 74 -12.64 -0.41 -6.30
N ARG A 75 -13.57 -0.47 -7.24
CA ARG A 75 -13.76 0.58 -8.26
C ARG A 75 -14.40 1.79 -7.57
N GLY A 76 -13.64 2.46 -6.71
CA GLY A 76 -14.09 3.54 -5.85
C GLY A 76 -13.04 4.63 -5.78
N LYS A 77 -13.44 5.84 -6.17
CA LYS A 77 -12.65 7.06 -6.31
C LYS A 77 -11.60 7.22 -5.19
N HIS A 78 -10.41 7.71 -5.57
CA HIS A 78 -9.52 8.45 -4.68
C HIS A 78 -10.37 9.30 -3.73
N ILE A 79 -10.41 8.96 -2.44
CA ILE A 79 -10.91 9.89 -1.42
C ILE A 79 -9.79 10.91 -1.28
N HIS A 80 -9.86 11.97 -2.08
CA HIS A 80 -9.08 13.17 -1.84
C HIS A 80 -9.61 13.75 -0.53
N VAL A 81 -8.88 13.52 0.56
CA VAL A 81 -9.13 14.28 1.79
C VAL A 81 -8.71 15.70 1.44
N MET A 82 -9.68 16.59 1.25
CA MET A 82 -9.38 18.01 1.17
C MET A 82 -8.92 18.44 2.56
N ASP A 83 -7.70 18.97 2.64
CA ASP A 83 -7.23 19.67 3.82
C ASP A 83 -8.21 20.81 4.14
N LYS A 84 -8.59 20.93 5.41
CA LYS A 84 -9.34 22.08 5.94
C LYS A 84 -8.37 23.20 6.31
#